data_AF-A0AAV2PSY1-F1
#
_entry.id   AF-A0AAV2PSY1-F1
#
_cell.length_a   1.000
_cell.length_b   1.000
_cell.length_c   1.000
_cell.angle_alpha   90.00
_cell.angle_beta   90.00
_cell.angle_gamma   90.00
#
_symmetry.space_group_name_H-M   'P 1'
#
loop_
_entity.id
_entity.type
_entity.pdbx_description
1 polymer ?
#
loop_
_entity_poly.entity_id
_entity_poly.type
_entity_poly.pdbx_seq_one_letter_code
_entity_poly.pdbx_strand_id
1 'polypeptide(L)'
;QVKTVEYDRDRNGNPFIDKILQLVTQSKNDIQVTKAAAQRIESISAKKNCKVKQGSLSAFAHMLNYTCPKQITLHISSNPNHFPELLPLVQILACKEIKLWLLLDHLYFKTSQGEDDSILVPLQNNDKCKTVQFLGRLGQAGLEGLPRSLEVCALRIKPAHVPTLNTTLTAMPDLWHLGIALDATNNPPVESIPTLRYGGKELYLDIDCSIGDNEVAYAVALVAILCPRGRNTCEWISFWNTHLTSVGATRLLEELHDRGLNVIEYVGIQSKVQITQDQTTELNTMAKAFDLKKVVIAKW
;
A
#
# COMPACT_ATOMS: atom_id res chain seq x y z
N GLN A 1 1.88 8.58 -5.01
CA GLN A 1 2.49 8.76 -3.68
C GLN A 1 1.40 8.67 -2.61
N VAL A 2 1.42 7.65 -1.73
CA VAL A 2 0.62 7.69 -0.49
C VAL A 2 1.06 8.93 0.28
N LYS A 3 0.13 9.83 0.63
CA LYS A 3 0.45 11.05 1.40
C LYS A 3 1.13 10.64 2.70
N THR A 4 2.45 10.83 2.75
CA THR A 4 3.26 10.55 3.92
C THR A 4 2.91 11.54 5.02
N VAL A 5 2.49 11.00 6.16
CA VAL A 5 2.15 11.78 7.34
C VAL A 5 3.36 12.58 7.83
N GLU A 6 3.16 13.87 8.08
CA GLU A 6 4.19 14.77 8.59
C GLU A 6 4.70 14.30 9.97
N TYR A 7 6.02 14.21 10.12
CA TYR A 7 6.67 13.67 11.31
C TYR A 7 7.17 14.80 12.23
N ASP A 8 7.10 14.56 13.55
CA ASP A 8 7.84 15.37 14.52
C ASP A 8 9.34 15.14 14.33
N ARG A 9 10.04 16.18 13.91
CA ARG A 9 11.49 16.16 13.76
C ARG A 9 12.13 16.79 14.99
N ASP A 10 13.25 16.23 15.42
CA ASP A 10 14.10 16.91 16.39
C ASP A 10 14.81 18.12 15.77
N ARG A 11 15.63 18.82 16.57
CA ARG A 11 16.43 19.96 16.12
C ARG A 11 17.40 19.64 14.96
N ASN A 12 17.65 18.36 14.69
CA ASN A 12 18.56 17.86 13.66
C ASN A 12 17.81 17.21 12.48
N GLY A 13 16.48 17.35 12.41
CA GLY A 13 15.67 16.82 11.32
C GLY A 13 15.35 15.32 11.39
N ASN A 14 15.73 14.60 12.46
CA ASN A 14 15.49 13.18 12.63
C ASN A 14 14.10 12.90 13.21
N PRO A 15 13.42 11.80 12.83
CA PRO A 15 12.16 11.41 13.45
C PRO A 15 12.34 11.24 14.97
N PHE A 16 11.62 12.01 15.77
CA PHE A 16 11.78 12.05 17.21
C PHE A 16 11.50 10.69 17.89
N ILE A 17 10.60 9.88 17.31
CA ILE A 17 10.27 8.53 17.79
C ILE A 17 11.47 7.56 17.66
N ASP A 18 12.23 7.62 16.55
CA ASP A 18 13.38 6.74 16.34
C ASP A 18 14.44 6.96 17.43
N LYS A 19 14.65 8.21 17.85
CA LYS A 19 15.57 8.54 18.96
C LYS A 19 15.09 8.03 20.30
N ILE A 20 13.80 8.14 20.60
CA ILE A 20 13.25 7.58 21.85
C ILE A 20 13.47 6.08 21.90
N LEU A 21 13.16 5.37 20.82
CA LEU A 21 13.34 3.93 20.74
C LEU A 21 14.82 3.53 20.82
N GLN A 22 15.70 4.30 20.18
CA GLN A 22 17.15 4.10 20.27
C GLN A 22 17.66 4.27 21.72
N LEU A 23 17.16 5.26 22.47
CA LEU A 23 17.53 5.44 23.88
C LEU A 23 17.13 4.23 24.72
N VAL A 24 15.93 3.68 24.52
CA VAL A 24 15.49 2.45 25.22
C VAL A 24 16.37 1.26 24.88
N THR A 25 16.74 1.09 23.60
CA THR A 25 17.67 0.04 23.18
C THR A 25 19.05 0.23 23.81
N GLN A 26 19.60 1.45 23.78
CA GLN A 26 20.93 1.78 24.30
C GLN A 26 21.00 1.64 25.83
N SER A 27 19.89 1.92 26.53
CA SER A 27 19.77 1.69 27.97
C SER A 27 19.53 0.21 28.32
N LYS A 28 19.58 -0.70 27.34
CA LYS A 28 19.30 -2.13 27.51
C LYS A 28 17.94 -2.39 28.17
N ASN A 29 16.91 -1.62 27.76
CA ASN A 29 15.57 -1.67 28.32
C ASN A 29 15.49 -1.35 29.82
N ASP A 30 16.39 -0.49 30.33
CA ASP A 30 16.27 0.05 31.70
C ASP A 30 14.84 0.54 31.99
N ILE A 31 14.32 0.18 33.15
CA ILE A 31 12.90 0.40 33.51
C ILE A 31 12.58 1.89 33.58
N GLN A 32 13.47 2.71 34.13
CA GLN A 32 13.21 4.15 34.30
C GLN A 32 13.26 4.86 32.95
N VAL A 33 14.26 4.53 32.12
CA VAL A 33 14.36 5.05 30.75
C VAL A 33 13.15 4.64 29.92
N THR A 34 12.74 3.37 30.00
CA THR A 34 11.57 2.85 29.27
C THR A 34 10.28 3.55 29.70
N LYS A 35 10.04 3.73 31.00
CA LYS A 35 8.86 4.43 31.50
C LYS A 35 8.80 5.88 31.03
N ALA A 36 9.92 6.61 31.11
CA ALA A 36 9.99 8.00 30.64
C ALA A 36 9.75 8.08 29.11
N ALA A 37 10.36 7.18 28.36
CA ALA A 37 10.13 7.04 26.92
C ALA A 37 8.65 6.74 26.59
N ALA A 38 8.02 5.85 27.36
CA ALA A 38 6.65 5.41 27.15
C ALA A 38 5.66 6.56 27.35
N GLN A 39 5.80 7.34 28.43
CA GLN A 39 5.02 8.56 28.68
C GLN A 39 5.16 9.57 27.53
N ARG A 40 6.37 9.70 26.98
CA ARG A 40 6.61 10.61 25.87
C ARG A 40 5.93 10.15 24.59
N ILE A 41 6.01 8.86 24.25
CA ILE A 41 5.30 8.30 23.08
C ILE A 41 3.80 8.46 23.23
N GLU A 42 3.24 8.25 24.42
CA GLU A 42 1.81 8.44 24.68
C GLU A 42 1.35 9.85 24.32
N SER A 43 2.06 10.85 24.85
CA SER A 43 1.79 12.27 24.60
C SER A 43 1.87 12.64 23.11
N ILE A 44 2.80 12.05 22.36
CA ILE A 44 2.92 12.27 20.92
C ILE A 44 1.77 11.59 20.18
N SER A 45 1.52 10.32 20.48
CA SER A 45 0.52 9.49 19.83
C SER A 45 -0.90 10.04 19.95
N ALA A 46 -1.17 10.82 21.01
CA ALA A 46 -2.44 11.51 21.22
C ALA A 46 -2.67 12.66 20.23
N LYS A 47 -1.59 13.24 19.68
CA LYS A 47 -1.66 14.39 18.76
C LYS A 47 -1.39 14.01 17.31
N LYS A 48 -0.60 12.96 17.10
CA LYS A 48 -0.09 12.56 15.78
C LYS A 48 0.35 11.11 15.80
N ASN A 49 0.35 10.50 14.63
CA ASN A 49 0.70 9.11 14.47
C ASN A 49 2.21 8.86 14.70
N CYS A 50 2.53 7.84 15.52
CA CYS A 50 3.91 7.46 15.84
C CYS A 50 4.37 6.31 14.93
N LYS A 51 5.38 6.55 14.10
CA LYS A 51 5.95 5.53 13.21
C LYS A 51 7.06 4.74 13.90
N VAL A 52 6.90 3.42 13.92
CA VAL A 52 7.86 2.45 14.43
C VAL A 52 8.39 1.65 13.26
N LYS A 53 9.72 1.64 13.08
CA LYS A 53 10.39 0.93 12.00
C LYS A 53 10.83 -0.47 12.46
N GLN A 54 11.05 -1.36 11.50
CA GLN A 54 11.48 -2.75 11.71
C GLN A 54 12.68 -2.94 12.68
N GLY A 55 13.63 -2.00 12.73
CA GLY A 55 14.78 -2.09 13.65
C GLY A 55 14.47 -1.74 15.12
N SER A 56 13.25 -1.33 15.42
CA SER A 56 12.85 -0.84 16.77
C SER A 56 11.67 -1.61 17.36
N LEU A 57 11.27 -2.72 16.74
CA LEU A 57 10.10 -3.50 17.16
C LEU A 57 10.24 -4.03 18.59
N SER A 58 11.40 -4.59 18.94
CA SER A 58 11.66 -5.14 20.28
C SER A 58 11.60 -4.07 21.38
N ALA A 59 12.28 -2.94 21.18
CA ALA A 59 12.25 -1.81 22.12
C ALA A 59 10.82 -1.27 22.29
N PHE A 60 10.07 -1.14 21.18
CA PHE A 60 8.70 -0.68 21.22
C PHE A 60 7.77 -1.68 21.93
N ALA A 61 7.92 -2.99 21.71
CA ALA A 61 7.19 -4.03 22.42
C ALA A 61 7.40 -3.94 23.93
N HIS A 62 8.64 -3.71 24.38
CA HIS A 62 8.95 -3.50 25.80
C HIS A 62 8.27 -2.23 26.36
N MET A 63 8.27 -1.13 25.58
CA MET A 63 7.63 0.12 25.99
C MET A 63 6.11 -0.01 26.16
N LEU A 64 5.45 -0.86 25.36
CA LEU A 64 4.01 -1.09 25.45
C LEU A 64 3.56 -1.67 26.81
N ASN A 65 4.47 -2.16 27.64
CA ASN A 65 4.16 -2.54 29.03
C ASN A 65 3.85 -1.32 29.93
N TYR A 66 4.25 -0.12 29.52
CA TYR A 66 4.15 1.10 30.32
C TYR A 66 3.32 2.20 29.65
N THR A 67 2.76 1.95 28.46
CA THR A 67 1.91 2.92 27.75
C THR A 67 0.85 2.25 26.87
N CYS A 68 -0.17 3.01 26.51
CA CYS A 68 -1.16 2.68 25.49
C CYS A 68 -1.24 3.83 24.47
N PRO A 69 -0.38 3.83 23.43
CA PRO A 69 -0.38 4.89 22.44
C PRO A 69 -1.72 4.92 21.70
N LYS A 70 -2.16 6.10 21.25
CA LYS A 70 -3.46 6.26 20.55
C LYS A 70 -3.39 5.92 19.07
N GLN A 71 -2.26 6.22 18.41
CA GLN A 71 -2.08 6.02 16.97
C GLN A 71 -0.64 5.60 16.66
N ILE A 72 -0.46 4.47 15.99
CA ILE A 72 0.84 3.90 15.65
C ILE A 72 0.86 3.44 14.19
N THR A 73 2.00 3.62 13.54
CA THR A 73 2.35 2.93 12.29
C THR A 73 3.47 1.93 12.53
N LEU A 74 3.22 0.68 12.18
CA LEU A 74 4.30 -0.31 12.01
C LEU A 74 4.71 -0.29 10.54
N HIS A 75 5.98 0.06 10.28
CA HIS A 75 6.51 0.19 8.92
C HIS A 75 7.68 -0.75 8.69
N ILE A 76 7.42 -1.78 7.89
CA ILE A 76 8.32 -2.89 7.62
C ILE A 76 8.70 -2.85 6.14
N SER A 77 9.89 -2.29 5.88
CA SER A 77 10.44 -2.09 4.53
C SER A 77 11.16 -3.31 3.95
N SER A 78 11.54 -4.26 4.81
CA SER A 78 12.19 -5.51 4.44
C SER A 78 11.25 -6.70 4.64
N ASN A 79 11.68 -7.93 4.31
CA ASN A 79 10.85 -9.12 4.46
C ASN A 79 10.38 -9.27 5.93
N PRO A 80 9.05 -9.28 6.22
CA PRO A 80 8.50 -9.43 7.57
C PRO A 80 8.99 -10.67 8.31
N ASN A 81 9.27 -11.76 7.59
CA ASN A 81 9.77 -13.02 8.16
C ASN A 81 11.17 -12.88 8.80
N HIS A 82 11.90 -11.82 8.52
CA HIS A 82 13.19 -11.53 9.17
C HIS A 82 13.04 -10.82 10.52
N PHE A 83 11.81 -10.51 10.95
CA PHE A 83 11.52 -9.78 12.19
C PHE A 83 10.58 -10.62 13.07
N PRO A 84 11.11 -11.61 13.82
CA PRO A 84 10.30 -12.50 14.64
C PRO A 84 9.49 -11.78 15.72
N GLU A 85 9.87 -10.55 16.09
CA GLU A 85 9.17 -9.71 17.06
C GLU A 85 7.88 -9.08 16.50
N LEU A 86 7.69 -9.09 15.17
CA LEU A 86 6.58 -8.39 14.52
C LEU A 86 5.23 -8.99 14.89
N LEU A 87 5.04 -10.30 14.75
CA LEU A 87 3.77 -10.95 15.09
C LEU A 87 3.44 -10.85 16.59
N PRO A 88 4.37 -11.13 17.54
CA PRO A 88 4.15 -10.87 18.95
C PRO A 88 3.78 -9.42 19.26
N LEU A 89 4.42 -8.45 18.60
CA LEU A 89 4.08 -7.04 18.77
C LEU A 89 2.65 -6.73 18.29
N VAL A 90 2.24 -7.27 17.13
CA VAL A 90 0.87 -7.12 16.63
C VAL A 90 -0.14 -7.76 17.58
N GLN A 91 0.17 -8.91 18.19
CA GLN A 91 -0.66 -9.53 19.23
C GLN A 91 -0.80 -8.65 20.47
N ILE A 92 0.27 -7.97 20.91
CA ILE A 92 0.19 -7.02 22.02
C ILE A 92 -0.69 -5.81 21.66
N LEU A 93 -0.53 -5.29 20.44
CA LEU A 93 -1.31 -4.15 19.96
C LEU A 93 -2.80 -4.48 19.80
N ALA A 94 -3.11 -5.69 19.33
CA ALA A 94 -4.47 -6.22 19.25
C ALA A 94 -5.22 -6.15 20.60
N CYS A 95 -4.51 -6.22 21.73
CA CYS A 95 -5.12 -6.14 23.06
C CYS A 95 -5.33 -4.71 23.58
N LYS A 96 -4.94 -3.68 22.82
CA LYS A 96 -4.91 -2.27 23.25
C LYS A 96 -5.89 -1.42 22.44
N GLU A 97 -6.39 -0.36 23.07
CA GLU A 97 -7.23 0.65 22.41
C GLU A 97 -6.37 1.60 21.59
N ILE A 98 -6.15 1.25 20.32
CA ILE A 98 -5.19 1.94 19.44
C ILE A 98 -5.68 1.95 18.00
N LYS A 99 -5.32 3.00 17.25
CA LYS A 99 -5.39 3.00 15.79
C LYS A 99 -4.06 2.52 15.21
N LEU A 100 -4.11 1.50 14.37
CA LEU A 100 -2.94 0.88 13.77
C LEU A 100 -2.91 1.11 12.25
N TRP A 101 -1.76 1.55 11.75
CA TRP A 101 -1.40 1.48 10.34
C TRP A 101 -0.31 0.42 10.18
N LEU A 102 -0.59 -0.61 9.39
CA LEU A 102 0.32 -1.72 9.15
C LEU A 102 0.82 -1.65 7.71
N LEU A 103 2.09 -1.25 7.54
CA LEU A 103 2.70 -1.01 6.24
C LEU A 103 3.83 -2.03 6.01
N LEU A 104 3.57 -3.02 5.16
CA LEU A 104 4.48 -4.10 4.78
C LEU A 104 4.97 -3.86 3.34
N ASP A 105 5.70 -2.76 3.13
CA ASP A 105 6.20 -2.30 1.83
C ASP A 105 6.87 -3.41 1.02
N HIS A 106 7.65 -4.26 1.69
CA HIS A 106 8.33 -5.37 1.02
C HIS A 106 7.36 -6.31 0.31
N LEU A 107 6.23 -6.64 0.95
CA LEU A 107 5.23 -7.53 0.39
C LEU A 107 4.45 -6.88 -0.76
N TYR A 108 4.21 -5.56 -0.69
CA TYR A 108 3.51 -4.83 -1.76
C TYR A 108 4.39 -4.61 -3.00
N PHE A 109 5.62 -4.14 -2.82
CA PHE A 109 6.49 -3.74 -3.93
C PHE A 109 7.36 -4.87 -4.52
N LYS A 110 7.53 -6.01 -3.83
CA LYS A 110 8.35 -7.13 -4.34
C LYS A 110 7.47 -8.28 -4.87
N THR A 111 7.63 -8.58 -6.15
CA THR A 111 6.78 -9.50 -6.92
C THR A 111 6.96 -10.99 -6.54
N SER A 112 8.16 -11.38 -6.10
CA SER A 112 8.55 -12.78 -5.88
C SER A 112 8.38 -13.28 -4.44
N GLN A 113 7.91 -12.43 -3.53
CA GLN A 113 7.81 -12.78 -2.12
C GLN A 113 6.41 -13.29 -1.80
N GLY A 114 6.36 -14.26 -0.87
CA GLY A 114 5.15 -14.96 -0.48
C GLY A 114 4.09 -14.06 0.17
N GLU A 115 3.01 -14.69 0.59
CA GLU A 115 1.90 -14.05 1.29
C GLU A 115 2.11 -14.23 2.81
N ASP A 116 1.74 -13.24 3.63
CA ASP A 116 1.80 -13.36 5.10
C ASP A 116 0.44 -13.01 5.72
N ASP A 117 -0.47 -13.97 5.63
CA ASP A 117 -1.82 -13.83 6.19
C ASP A 117 -1.81 -13.87 7.73
N SER A 118 -0.77 -14.48 8.31
CA SER A 118 -0.66 -14.73 9.75
C SER A 118 -0.63 -13.44 10.57
N ILE A 119 -0.07 -12.36 9.99
CA ILE A 119 0.06 -11.07 10.65
C ILE A 119 -1.29 -10.40 10.92
N LEU A 120 -2.32 -10.73 10.13
CA LEU A 120 -3.66 -10.16 10.30
C LEU A 120 -4.49 -10.92 11.33
N VAL A 121 -4.18 -12.18 11.63
CA VAL A 121 -4.97 -13.04 12.54
C VAL A 121 -5.30 -12.35 13.88
N PRO A 122 -4.35 -11.70 14.58
CA PRO A 122 -4.67 -11.03 15.85
C PRO A 122 -5.60 -9.79 15.71
N LEU A 123 -5.70 -9.24 14.50
CA LEU A 123 -6.44 -8.02 14.18
C LEU A 123 -7.85 -8.31 13.62
N GLN A 124 -8.15 -9.57 13.29
CA GLN A 124 -9.44 -9.98 12.75
C GLN A 124 -10.54 -9.77 13.80
N ASN A 125 -11.63 -9.11 13.43
CA ASN A 125 -12.78 -8.82 14.31
C ASN A 125 -12.38 -8.19 15.66
N ASN A 126 -11.31 -7.39 15.67
CA ASN A 126 -10.80 -6.77 16.88
C ASN A 126 -11.40 -5.38 17.09
N ASP A 127 -12.13 -5.19 18.19
CA ASP A 127 -12.78 -3.91 18.51
C ASP A 127 -11.86 -2.92 19.26
N LYS A 128 -10.76 -3.42 19.86
CA LYS A 128 -9.82 -2.59 20.62
C LYS A 128 -8.80 -1.94 19.69
N CYS A 129 -8.16 -2.75 18.85
CA CYS A 129 -7.18 -2.28 17.87
C CYS A 129 -7.87 -2.03 16.53
N LYS A 130 -8.14 -0.76 16.23
CA LYS A 130 -8.70 -0.37 14.93
C LYS A 130 -7.59 -0.30 13.89
N THR A 131 -7.55 -1.26 12.97
CA THR A 131 -6.60 -1.22 11.85
C THR A 131 -7.15 -0.30 10.79
N VAL A 132 -6.62 0.91 10.72
CA VAL A 132 -7.12 2.00 9.86
C VAL A 132 -6.48 1.95 8.48
N GLN A 133 -5.21 1.54 8.40
CA GLN A 133 -4.49 1.44 7.14
C GLN A 133 -3.76 0.10 7.04
N PHE A 134 -3.83 -0.52 5.86
CA PHE A 134 -3.06 -1.71 5.53
C PHE A 134 -2.38 -1.56 4.16
N LEU A 135 -1.11 -1.93 4.10
CA LEU A 135 -0.36 -2.08 2.85
C LEU A 135 0.41 -3.40 2.87
N GLY A 136 0.24 -4.24 1.86
CA GLY A 136 0.94 -5.53 1.78
C GLY A 136 0.45 -6.46 0.68
N ARG A 137 0.81 -7.74 0.79
CA ARG A 137 0.34 -8.84 -0.07
C ARG A 137 -0.35 -9.88 0.81
N LEU A 138 -1.53 -10.30 0.40
CA LEU A 138 -2.33 -11.30 1.11
C LEU A 138 -2.75 -12.43 0.18
N GLY A 139 -2.80 -13.61 0.75
CA GLY A 139 -3.46 -14.77 0.19
C GLY A 139 -4.96 -14.72 0.39
N GLN A 140 -5.64 -15.76 -0.07
CA GLN A 140 -7.09 -15.83 0.00
C GLN A 140 -7.61 -15.75 1.46
N ALA A 141 -6.98 -16.49 2.38
CA ALA A 141 -7.36 -16.49 3.79
C ALA A 141 -7.14 -15.12 4.46
N GLY A 142 -6.04 -14.44 4.13
CA GLY A 142 -5.76 -13.09 4.60
C GLY A 142 -6.81 -12.07 4.15
N LEU A 143 -7.30 -12.19 2.91
CA LEU A 143 -8.35 -11.31 2.38
C LEU A 143 -9.70 -11.48 3.08
N GLU A 144 -10.07 -12.72 3.44
CA GLU A 144 -11.28 -13.00 4.24
C GLU A 144 -11.17 -12.43 5.65
N GLY A 145 -9.94 -12.33 6.16
CA GLY A 145 -9.60 -11.81 7.47
C GLY A 145 -9.33 -10.31 7.56
N LEU A 146 -9.48 -9.54 6.48
CA LEU A 146 -9.16 -8.11 6.55
C LEU A 146 -10.05 -7.37 7.58
N PRO A 147 -9.49 -6.52 8.44
CA PRO A 147 -10.26 -5.79 9.44
C PRO A 147 -11.30 -4.84 8.83
N ARG A 148 -12.53 -4.87 9.34
CA ARG A 148 -13.63 -3.98 8.88
C ARG A 148 -13.39 -2.50 9.18
N SER A 149 -12.47 -2.18 10.08
CA SER A 149 -12.09 -0.82 10.47
C SER A 149 -11.15 -0.13 9.47
N LEU A 150 -10.80 -0.79 8.36
CA LEU A 150 -9.93 -0.23 7.34
C LEU A 150 -10.59 0.95 6.64
N GLU A 151 -9.86 2.06 6.62
CA GLU A 151 -10.19 3.28 5.88
C GLU A 151 -9.37 3.37 4.58
N VAL A 152 -8.14 2.85 4.61
CA VAL A 152 -7.19 2.82 3.48
C VAL A 152 -6.62 1.40 3.35
N CYS A 153 -6.72 0.81 2.16
CA CYS A 153 -6.16 -0.51 1.90
C CYS A 153 -5.40 -0.52 0.58
N ALA A 154 -4.13 -0.93 0.59
CA ALA A 154 -3.30 -1.13 -0.60
C ALA A 154 -2.83 -2.59 -0.64
N LEU A 155 -3.32 -3.35 -1.61
CA LEU A 155 -3.11 -4.80 -1.68
C LEU A 155 -2.44 -5.19 -2.97
N ARG A 156 -1.39 -5.98 -2.85
CA ARG A 156 -0.91 -6.80 -3.96
C ARG A 156 -1.65 -8.13 -3.95
N ILE A 157 -2.28 -8.49 -5.06
CA ILE A 157 -3.09 -9.72 -5.18
C ILE A 157 -2.90 -10.41 -6.52
N LYS A 158 -3.27 -11.69 -6.58
CA LYS A 158 -3.39 -12.44 -7.83
C LYS A 158 -4.80 -12.25 -8.42
N PRO A 159 -4.97 -12.40 -9.74
CA PRO A 159 -6.27 -12.43 -10.43
C PRO A 159 -7.32 -13.33 -9.75
N ALA A 160 -6.91 -14.53 -9.33
CA ALA A 160 -7.78 -15.49 -8.67
C ALA A 160 -8.31 -15.03 -7.30
N HIS A 161 -7.71 -13.99 -6.69
CA HIS A 161 -8.10 -13.49 -5.39
C HIS A 161 -9.15 -12.37 -5.45
N VAL A 162 -9.42 -11.81 -6.64
CA VAL A 162 -10.42 -10.73 -6.83
C VAL A 162 -11.84 -11.14 -6.40
N PRO A 163 -12.34 -12.36 -6.65
CA PRO A 163 -13.65 -12.80 -6.13
C PRO A 163 -13.76 -12.73 -4.59
N THR A 164 -12.72 -13.17 -3.88
CA THR A 164 -12.67 -13.12 -2.41
C THR A 164 -12.61 -11.67 -1.93
N LEU A 165 -11.73 -10.85 -2.52
CA LEU A 165 -11.66 -9.43 -2.21
C LEU A 165 -13.03 -8.75 -2.40
N ASN A 166 -13.74 -9.04 -3.48
CA ASN A 166 -15.07 -8.49 -3.73
C ASN A 166 -16.09 -8.83 -2.64
N THR A 167 -15.98 -10.01 -2.03
CA THR A 167 -16.83 -10.39 -0.90
C THR A 167 -16.47 -9.55 0.32
N THR A 168 -15.18 -9.44 0.62
CA THR A 168 -14.66 -8.64 1.74
C THR A 168 -15.00 -7.15 1.62
N LEU A 169 -14.84 -6.54 0.44
CA LEU A 169 -15.08 -5.11 0.21
C LEU A 169 -16.53 -4.69 0.55
N THR A 170 -17.50 -5.58 0.32
CA THR A 170 -18.91 -5.28 0.67
C THR A 170 -19.15 -5.14 2.17
N ALA A 171 -18.25 -5.66 3.01
CA ALA A 171 -18.32 -5.59 4.47
C ALA A 171 -17.46 -4.46 5.08
N MET A 172 -16.92 -3.55 4.26
CA MET A 172 -16.01 -2.47 4.68
C MET A 172 -16.62 -1.08 4.39
N PRO A 173 -17.54 -0.61 5.25
CA PRO A 173 -18.26 0.65 4.99
C PRO A 173 -17.37 1.90 5.08
N ASP A 174 -16.29 1.84 5.85
CA ASP A 174 -15.41 2.99 6.10
C ASP A 174 -14.25 3.09 5.09
N LEU A 175 -14.10 2.11 4.19
CA LEU A 175 -13.00 2.05 3.23
C LEU A 175 -13.19 3.07 2.10
N TRP A 176 -12.54 4.22 2.24
CA TRP A 176 -12.62 5.32 1.27
C TRP A 176 -11.45 5.36 0.29
N HIS A 177 -10.39 4.58 0.51
CA HIS A 177 -9.26 4.42 -0.41
C HIS A 177 -8.89 2.95 -0.63
N LEU A 178 -8.87 2.52 -1.89
CA LEU A 178 -8.42 1.18 -2.31
C LEU A 178 -7.33 1.27 -3.37
N GLY A 179 -6.16 0.71 -3.08
CA GLY A 179 -5.09 0.46 -4.04
C GLY A 179 -4.94 -1.02 -4.34
N ILE A 180 -4.93 -1.38 -5.62
CA ILE A 180 -4.76 -2.77 -6.07
C ILE A 180 -3.54 -2.86 -6.97
N ALA A 181 -2.52 -3.59 -6.51
CA ALA A 181 -1.44 -4.08 -7.34
C ALA A 181 -1.77 -5.50 -7.84
N LEU A 182 -2.27 -5.60 -9.07
CA LEU A 182 -2.63 -6.89 -9.67
C LEU A 182 -1.39 -7.56 -10.27
N ASP A 183 -1.03 -8.73 -9.73
CA ASP A 183 0.05 -9.57 -10.24
C ASP A 183 -0.47 -10.42 -11.43
N ALA A 184 -0.39 -9.85 -12.63
CA ALA A 184 -0.90 -10.43 -13.87
C ALA A 184 0.22 -11.06 -14.73
N THR A 185 1.33 -11.46 -14.10
CA THR A 185 2.54 -11.99 -14.76
C THR A 185 2.32 -13.24 -15.61
N ASN A 186 1.26 -14.02 -15.36
CA ASN A 186 0.90 -15.20 -16.14
C ASN A 186 -0.11 -14.92 -17.27
N ASN A 187 -0.39 -13.65 -17.58
CA ASN A 187 -1.36 -13.24 -18.60
C ASN A 187 -2.72 -13.97 -18.51
N PRO A 188 -3.42 -13.90 -17.36
CA PRO A 188 -4.76 -14.49 -17.22
C PRO A 188 -5.74 -13.97 -18.29
N PRO A 189 -6.71 -14.77 -18.77
CA PRO A 189 -7.81 -14.26 -19.58
C PRO A 189 -8.54 -13.13 -18.85
N VAL A 190 -8.74 -11.99 -19.50
CA VAL A 190 -9.34 -10.78 -18.89
C VAL A 190 -10.73 -11.08 -18.33
N GLU A 191 -11.50 -11.89 -19.06
CA GLU A 191 -12.87 -12.28 -18.73
C GLU A 191 -12.95 -13.17 -17.48
N SER A 192 -11.83 -13.78 -17.06
CA SER A 192 -11.77 -14.56 -15.82
C SER A 192 -11.70 -13.70 -14.57
N ILE A 193 -11.41 -12.40 -14.72
CA ILE A 193 -11.27 -11.45 -13.61
C ILE A 193 -12.58 -10.69 -13.44
N PRO A 194 -13.27 -10.83 -12.30
CA PRO A 194 -14.48 -10.05 -12.07
C PRO A 194 -14.14 -8.58 -11.78
N THR A 195 -15.07 -7.70 -12.11
CA THR A 195 -15.01 -6.29 -11.74
C THR A 195 -14.98 -6.06 -10.22
N LEU A 196 -14.22 -5.05 -9.77
CA LEU A 196 -14.16 -4.69 -8.35
C LEU A 196 -15.51 -4.16 -7.84
N ARG A 197 -15.96 -4.69 -6.70
CA ARG A 197 -17.15 -4.22 -5.96
C ARG A 197 -16.75 -3.16 -4.94
N TYR A 198 -16.16 -2.07 -5.44
CA TYR A 198 -15.66 -0.99 -4.61
C TYR A 198 -16.47 0.29 -4.81
N GLY A 199 -17.08 0.78 -3.73
CA GLY A 199 -17.91 1.99 -3.72
C GLY A 199 -17.25 3.22 -3.08
N GLY A 200 -16.02 3.09 -2.57
CA GLY A 200 -15.33 4.18 -1.89
C GLY A 200 -14.80 5.26 -2.85
N LYS A 201 -14.22 6.34 -2.30
CA LYS A 201 -13.90 7.55 -3.06
C LYS A 201 -12.69 7.36 -3.98
N GLU A 202 -11.60 6.79 -3.49
CA GLU A 202 -10.32 6.77 -4.20
C GLU A 202 -9.93 5.35 -4.62
N LEU A 203 -9.71 5.16 -5.92
CA LEU A 203 -9.28 3.89 -6.50
C LEU A 203 -7.95 4.06 -7.23
N TYR A 204 -7.00 3.20 -6.90
CA TYR A 204 -5.67 3.16 -7.48
C TYR A 204 -5.41 1.78 -8.04
N LEU A 205 -4.96 1.70 -9.29
CA LEU A 205 -4.69 0.43 -9.97
C LEU A 205 -3.23 0.41 -10.41
N ASP A 206 -2.48 -0.58 -9.94
CA ASP A 206 -1.13 -0.89 -10.40
C ASP A 206 -1.17 -2.28 -11.07
N ILE A 207 -0.89 -2.36 -12.37
CA ILE A 207 -0.91 -3.61 -13.13
C ILE A 207 0.53 -4.07 -13.31
N ASP A 208 0.90 -5.14 -12.60
CA ASP A 208 2.19 -5.79 -12.78
C ASP A 208 2.09 -6.84 -13.89
N CYS A 209 2.55 -6.47 -15.08
CA CYS A 209 2.44 -7.29 -16.27
C CYS A 209 3.68 -7.10 -17.15
N SER A 210 4.32 -8.22 -17.53
CA SER A 210 5.49 -8.19 -18.40
C SER A 210 5.09 -8.06 -19.87
N ILE A 211 4.48 -6.93 -20.22
CA ILE A 211 3.94 -6.67 -21.57
C ILE A 211 4.93 -5.95 -22.49
N GLY A 212 4.86 -6.21 -23.79
CA GLY A 212 5.46 -5.39 -24.86
C GLY A 212 4.42 -4.53 -25.61
N ASP A 213 4.87 -3.79 -26.63
CA ASP A 213 4.03 -2.85 -27.40
C ASP A 213 2.78 -3.50 -28.02
N ASN A 214 2.82 -4.79 -28.34
CA ASN A 214 1.72 -5.53 -28.95
C ASN A 214 0.66 -5.99 -27.94
N GLU A 215 0.93 -5.90 -26.64
CA GLU A 215 0.08 -6.39 -25.56
C GLU A 215 -0.59 -5.26 -24.78
N VAL A 216 -0.49 -4.02 -25.26
CA VAL A 216 -1.11 -2.83 -24.65
C VAL A 216 -2.61 -3.03 -24.45
N ALA A 217 -3.32 -3.51 -25.47
CA ALA A 217 -4.77 -3.71 -25.40
C ALA A 217 -5.17 -4.68 -24.28
N TYR A 218 -4.33 -5.68 -24.00
CA TYR A 218 -4.54 -6.62 -22.90
C TYR A 218 -4.41 -5.92 -21.53
N ALA A 219 -3.37 -5.12 -21.31
CA ALA A 219 -3.18 -4.42 -20.04
C ALA A 219 -4.25 -3.35 -19.78
N VAL A 220 -4.67 -2.62 -20.81
CA VAL A 220 -5.79 -1.67 -20.71
C VAL A 220 -7.11 -2.41 -20.44
N ALA A 221 -7.32 -3.60 -21.02
CA ALA A 221 -8.49 -4.42 -20.72
C ALA A 221 -8.51 -4.91 -19.26
N LEU A 222 -7.35 -5.24 -18.67
CA LEU A 222 -7.24 -5.56 -17.23
C LEU A 222 -7.66 -4.38 -16.34
N VAL A 223 -7.24 -3.17 -16.67
CA VAL A 223 -7.68 -1.97 -15.94
C VAL A 223 -9.19 -1.79 -16.09
N ALA A 224 -9.69 -1.84 -17.33
CA ALA A 224 -11.09 -1.60 -17.63
C ALA A 224 -12.01 -2.62 -16.92
N ILE A 225 -11.62 -3.90 -16.86
CA ILE A 225 -12.44 -4.91 -16.18
C ILE A 225 -12.45 -4.69 -14.66
N LEU A 226 -11.33 -4.24 -14.07
CA LEU A 226 -11.21 -3.98 -12.62
C LEU A 226 -12.00 -2.74 -12.19
N CYS A 227 -12.12 -1.71 -13.03
CA CYS A 227 -12.89 -0.51 -12.72
C CYS A 227 -14.36 -0.84 -12.38
N PRO A 228 -14.88 -0.41 -11.21
CA PRO A 228 -16.27 -0.67 -10.82
C PRO A 228 -17.29 -0.23 -11.88
N ARG A 229 -18.36 -1.00 -12.07
CA ARG A 229 -19.41 -0.68 -13.06
C ARG A 229 -19.98 0.72 -12.83
N GLY A 230 -20.07 1.51 -13.90
CA GLY A 230 -20.54 2.90 -13.83
C GLY A 230 -19.48 3.89 -13.33
N ARG A 231 -18.28 3.42 -13.00
CA ARG A 231 -17.13 4.23 -12.62
C ARG A 231 -16.00 4.00 -13.62
N ASN A 232 -15.71 5.01 -14.41
CA ASN A 232 -14.56 5.04 -15.32
C ASN A 232 -13.39 5.85 -14.76
N THR A 233 -13.47 6.31 -13.50
CA THR A 233 -12.50 7.24 -12.92
C THR A 233 -11.61 6.55 -11.88
N CYS A 234 -10.30 6.66 -12.06
CA CYS A 234 -9.25 6.24 -11.13
C CYS A 234 -8.41 7.45 -10.71
N GLU A 235 -7.85 7.41 -9.51
CA GLU A 235 -6.91 8.46 -9.06
C GLU A 235 -5.57 8.32 -9.79
N TRP A 236 -5.00 7.10 -9.83
CA TRP A 236 -3.91 6.77 -10.75
C TRP A 236 -4.07 5.38 -11.36
N ILE A 237 -3.37 5.18 -12.46
CA ILE A 237 -3.15 3.87 -13.07
C ILE A 237 -1.65 3.72 -13.30
N SER A 238 -1.03 2.63 -12.86
CA SER A 238 0.38 2.34 -13.15
C SER A 238 0.53 0.99 -13.83
N PHE A 239 1.53 0.87 -14.71
CA PHE A 239 1.93 -0.37 -15.37
C PHE A 239 3.37 -0.69 -14.99
N TRP A 240 3.57 -1.82 -14.33
CA TRP A 240 4.87 -2.22 -13.79
C TRP A 240 5.51 -3.34 -14.61
N ASN A 241 6.84 -3.39 -14.59
CA ASN A 241 7.65 -4.44 -15.24
C ASN A 241 7.43 -4.59 -16.75
N THR A 242 7.05 -3.51 -17.43
CA THR A 242 6.79 -3.51 -18.87
C THR A 242 8.09 -3.49 -19.70
N HIS A 243 7.95 -3.80 -20.99
CA HIS A 243 8.96 -3.63 -22.04
C HIS A 243 8.48 -2.64 -23.11
N LEU A 244 7.62 -1.69 -22.71
CA LEU A 244 7.04 -0.73 -23.63
C LEU A 244 8.08 0.26 -24.12
N THR A 245 8.11 0.48 -25.44
CA THR A 245 8.82 1.60 -26.06
C THR A 245 7.97 2.88 -25.95
N SER A 246 8.45 4.01 -26.49
CA SER A 246 7.63 5.22 -26.62
C SER A 246 6.38 5.00 -27.47
N VAL A 247 6.44 4.11 -28.48
CA VAL A 247 5.29 3.75 -29.33
C VAL A 247 4.26 2.96 -28.53
N GLY A 248 4.68 1.96 -27.76
CA GLY A 248 3.79 1.23 -26.86
C GLY A 248 3.19 2.12 -25.77
N ALA A 249 3.98 3.01 -25.19
CA ALA A 249 3.49 3.98 -24.20
C ALA A 249 2.45 4.95 -24.80
N THR A 250 2.66 5.41 -26.04
CA THR A 250 1.69 6.23 -26.78
C THR A 250 0.37 5.50 -26.97
N ARG A 251 0.43 4.28 -27.54
CA ARG A 251 -0.74 3.41 -27.73
C ARG A 251 -1.48 3.14 -26.43
N LEU A 252 -0.75 3.02 -25.32
CA LEU A 252 -1.35 2.80 -24.00
C LEU A 252 -2.19 3.99 -23.54
N LEU A 253 -1.71 5.23 -23.77
CA LEU A 253 -2.49 6.43 -23.44
C LEU A 253 -3.72 6.58 -24.34
N GLU A 254 -3.56 6.30 -25.64
CA GLU A 254 -4.66 6.30 -26.61
C GLU A 254 -5.75 5.28 -26.20
N GLU A 255 -5.37 4.03 -25.92
CA GLU A 255 -6.30 2.97 -25.53
C GLU A 255 -7.00 3.24 -24.18
N LEU A 256 -6.31 3.87 -23.21
CA LEU A 256 -6.95 4.32 -21.97
C LEU A 256 -8.04 5.37 -22.28
N HIS A 257 -7.71 6.34 -23.14
CA HIS A 257 -8.63 7.40 -23.56
C HIS A 257 -9.82 6.86 -24.36
N ASP A 258 -9.58 6.00 -25.34
CA ASP A 258 -10.60 5.41 -26.21
C ASP A 258 -11.61 4.54 -25.43
N ARG A 259 -11.16 3.91 -24.34
CA ARG A 259 -12.04 3.18 -23.41
C ARG A 259 -12.75 4.09 -22.40
N GLY A 260 -12.54 5.39 -22.49
CA GLY A 260 -13.14 6.40 -21.62
C GLY A 260 -12.65 6.33 -20.17
N LEU A 261 -11.45 5.78 -19.92
CA LEU A 261 -10.86 5.73 -18.57
C LEU A 261 -10.31 7.12 -18.21
N ASN A 262 -10.85 7.71 -17.16
CA ASN A 262 -10.45 9.00 -16.64
C ASN A 262 -9.45 8.82 -15.49
N VAL A 263 -8.25 9.43 -15.59
CA VAL A 263 -7.20 9.32 -14.57
C VAL A 263 -6.88 10.70 -14.00
N ILE A 264 -7.22 10.90 -12.72
CA ILE A 264 -7.20 12.23 -12.08
C ILE A 264 -5.77 12.73 -11.84
N GLU A 265 -4.86 11.86 -11.40
CA GLU A 265 -3.51 12.26 -10.98
C GLU A 265 -2.44 11.96 -12.02
N TYR A 266 -2.24 10.68 -12.38
CA TYR A 266 -1.22 10.31 -13.35
C TYR A 266 -1.38 8.90 -13.90
N VAL A 267 -0.77 8.67 -15.07
CA VAL A 267 -0.46 7.33 -15.58
C VAL A 267 1.02 7.04 -15.35
N GLY A 268 1.32 5.97 -14.63
CA GLY A 268 2.68 5.50 -14.36
C GLY A 268 3.07 4.40 -15.35
N ILE A 269 4.24 4.52 -15.99
CA ILE A 269 4.79 3.45 -16.83
C ILE A 269 6.19 3.16 -16.36
N GLN A 270 6.39 1.94 -15.87
CA GLN A 270 7.70 1.45 -15.50
C GLN A 270 8.18 0.48 -16.59
N SER A 271 9.12 0.93 -17.41
CA SER A 271 9.63 0.18 -18.55
C SER A 271 11.10 -0.19 -18.36
N LYS A 272 11.45 -1.41 -18.79
CA LYS A 272 12.83 -1.86 -18.94
C LYS A 272 13.49 -1.32 -20.21
N VAL A 273 12.69 -0.84 -21.16
CA VAL A 273 13.19 -0.16 -22.35
C VAL A 273 13.39 1.32 -22.01
N GLN A 274 14.53 1.88 -22.42
CA GLN A 274 14.83 3.28 -22.18
C GLN A 274 13.95 4.18 -23.04
N ILE A 275 13.13 5.00 -22.38
CA ILE A 275 12.39 6.11 -22.98
C ILE A 275 13.15 7.40 -22.64
N THR A 276 13.45 8.21 -23.66
CA THR A 276 14.24 9.45 -23.48
C THR A 276 13.42 10.55 -22.81
N GLN A 277 14.10 11.62 -22.38
CA GLN A 277 13.44 12.79 -21.79
C GLN A 277 12.53 13.49 -22.81
N ASP A 278 12.95 13.55 -24.08
CA ASP A 278 12.16 14.15 -25.17
C ASP A 278 10.87 13.34 -25.39
N GLN A 279 10.99 12.02 -25.51
CA GLN A 279 9.83 11.12 -25.60
C GLN A 279 8.91 11.23 -24.37
N THR A 280 9.48 11.39 -23.17
CA THR A 280 8.69 11.61 -21.95
C THR A 280 7.93 12.95 -21.99
N THR A 281 8.51 13.98 -22.62
CA THR A 281 7.88 15.29 -22.78
C THR A 281 6.73 15.23 -23.79
N GLU A 282 6.91 14.49 -24.88
CA GLU A 282 5.86 14.20 -25.86
C GLU A 282 4.69 13.44 -25.22
N LEU A 283 4.98 12.36 -24.48
CA LEU A 283 3.97 11.59 -23.75
C LEU A 283 3.20 12.44 -22.72
N ASN A 284 3.88 13.35 -22.02
CA ASN A 284 3.21 14.29 -21.10
C ASN A 284 2.32 15.31 -21.83
N THR A 285 2.69 15.71 -23.04
CA THR A 285 1.88 16.62 -23.87
C THR A 285 0.62 15.91 -24.35
N MET A 286 0.76 14.66 -24.80
CA MET A 286 -0.36 13.80 -25.19
C MET A 286 -1.30 13.53 -24.00
N ALA A 287 -0.75 13.20 -22.83
CA ALA A 287 -1.54 12.96 -21.65
C ALA A 287 -2.42 14.16 -21.26
N LYS A 288 -1.87 15.38 -21.34
CA LYS A 288 -2.64 16.61 -21.13
C LYS A 288 -3.77 16.78 -22.16
N ALA A 289 -3.55 16.38 -23.41
CA ALA A 289 -4.59 16.40 -24.44
C ALA A 289 -5.72 15.40 -24.17
N PHE A 290 -5.46 14.36 -23.38
CA PHE A 290 -6.44 13.37 -22.91
C PHE A 290 -6.99 13.68 -21.52
N ASP A 291 -6.88 14.94 -21.06
CA ASP A 291 -7.30 15.39 -19.71
C ASP A 291 -6.63 14.65 -18.54
N LEU A 292 -5.47 14.04 -18.79
CA LEU A 292 -4.63 13.43 -17.75
C LEU A 292 -3.65 14.47 -17.21
N LYS A 293 -3.47 14.52 -15.89
CA LYS A 293 -2.56 15.50 -15.26
C LYS A 293 -1.10 15.36 -15.70
N LYS A 294 -0.58 14.13 -15.76
CA LYS A 294 0.79 13.81 -16.21
C LYS A 294 1.01 12.31 -16.45
N VAL A 295 2.10 12.01 -17.14
CA VAL A 295 2.66 10.67 -17.26
C VAL A 295 3.99 10.61 -16.51
N VAL A 296 4.15 9.56 -15.69
CA VAL A 296 5.38 9.28 -14.95
C VAL A 296 6.06 8.08 -15.57
N ILE A 297 7.19 8.30 -16.23
CA ILE A 297 8.03 7.22 -16.76
C ILE A 297 9.14 6.93 -15.74
N ALA A 298 9.21 5.68 -15.29
CA ALA A 298 10.26 5.21 -14.40
C ALA A 298 11.10 4.12 -15.10
N LYS A 299 12.43 4.23 -14.99
CA LYS A 299 13.35 3.17 -15.40
C LYS A 299 13.54 2.20 -14.24
N TRP A 300 13.56 0.91 -14.55
CA TRP A 300 14.01 -0.15 -13.64
C TRP A 300 15.38 -0.68 -14.05
#